data_AF-A6VU19-F1
#
_entry.id   AF-A6VU19-F1
#
_cell.length_a   1.000
_cell.length_b   1.000
_cell.length_c   1.000
_cell.angle_alpha   90.00
_cell.angle_beta   90.00
_cell.angle_gamma   90.00
#
_symmetry.space_group_name_H-M   'P 1'
#
loop_
_entity.id
_entity.type
_entity.pdbx_description
1 polymer ?
#
loop_
_entity_poly.entity_id
_entity_poly.type
_entity_poly.pdbx_seq_one_letter_code
_entity_poly.pdbx_strand_id
1 'polypeptide(L)'
;MLFIEALNRASTQPNEKKLISRAKYRPVISNKDSVDLSSAAHQVKEIHLDSQNKSPLTASTSVFANLIEHVLSHLINSNAHLHSPEELNLDTKDWKLFLQVPPMTKEKDNKSVEYVAPEVLQRPPAKQLIFHIPVKPSYGIPVEMTVLLSPHNGSPEAPSIFYTSPKENWLPVLRTPYPPEFLEQQITHYHILLDQDGEPDQLSPLYTHINQSKVMGEDSFSPHTFGLRIWRAKNNTLTPVVLGDSQIGLLFVGHFKPIEGNPISEEERARQASNLYTKA
;
A
#
# COMPACT_ATOMS: atom_id res chain seq x y z
N MET A 1 42.96 -16.86 -19.83
CA MET A 1 44.04 -17.86 -19.75
C MET A 1 45.35 -17.10 -19.60
N LEU A 2 46.25 -17.58 -18.71
CA LEU A 2 47.52 -17.00 -18.23
C LEU A 2 47.39 -15.90 -17.15
N PHE A 3 48.32 -15.79 -16.19
CA PHE A 3 48.62 -16.59 -14.98
C PHE A 3 49.58 -15.73 -14.10
N ILE A 4 49.39 -15.72 -12.75
CA ILE A 4 50.38 -15.51 -11.64
C ILE A 4 50.96 -14.07 -11.52
N GLU A 5 51.04 -13.41 -10.35
CA GLU A 5 51.87 -13.72 -9.17
C GLU A 5 51.32 -13.21 -7.83
N ALA A 6 51.44 -14.06 -6.82
CA ALA A 6 51.57 -13.68 -5.42
C ALA A 6 52.97 -14.07 -4.96
N LEU A 7 53.71 -13.13 -4.36
CA LEU A 7 54.58 -13.28 -3.19
C LEU A 7 55.43 -12.02 -3.05
N ASN A 8 55.38 -11.36 -1.89
CA ASN A 8 56.55 -11.33 -1.01
C ASN A 8 56.21 -10.86 0.41
N ARG A 9 56.75 -11.63 1.36
CA ARG A 9 56.80 -11.40 2.80
C ARG A 9 57.75 -10.25 3.12
N ALA A 10 57.46 -9.47 4.17
CA ALA A 10 58.23 -9.45 5.43
C ALA A 10 57.96 -8.17 6.25
N SER A 11 57.65 -8.42 7.53
CA SER A 11 57.82 -7.62 8.75
C SER A 11 58.30 -6.17 8.67
N THR A 12 57.63 -5.26 9.38
CA THR A 12 58.11 -4.65 10.65
C THR A 12 57.14 -3.55 11.12
N GLN A 13 56.52 -3.76 12.28
CA GLN A 13 56.19 -2.68 13.22
C GLN A 13 57.35 -2.59 14.23
N PRO A 14 57.45 -1.57 15.12
CA PRO A 14 56.78 -0.25 15.19
C PRO A 14 57.79 0.89 15.39
N ASN A 15 57.40 2.16 15.21
CA ASN A 15 57.45 3.14 16.31
C ASN A 15 56.92 4.52 15.92
N GLU A 16 56.35 5.14 16.95
CA GLU A 16 55.70 6.42 17.02
C GLU A 16 56.55 7.60 16.51
N LYS A 17 55.87 8.60 15.94
CA LYS A 17 56.07 10.02 16.28
C LYS A 17 54.88 10.85 15.80
N LYS A 18 54.16 11.43 16.77
CA LYS A 18 53.16 12.48 16.57
C LYS A 18 53.79 13.66 15.82
N LEU A 19 53.22 14.03 14.68
CA LEU A 19 53.43 15.33 14.05
C LEU A 19 52.08 15.92 13.68
N ILE A 20 51.80 17.06 14.29
CA ILE A 20 50.60 17.87 14.15
C ILE A 20 50.59 18.43 12.72
N SER A 21 49.72 17.91 11.85
CA SER A 21 49.50 18.47 10.52
C SER A 21 48.23 19.32 10.51
N ARG A 22 48.41 20.64 10.35
CA ARG A 22 47.33 21.59 10.04
C ARG A 22 46.58 21.15 8.79
N ALA A 23 45.33 20.71 8.95
CA ALA A 23 44.44 20.45 7.83
C ALA A 23 44.05 21.78 7.16
N LYS A 24 44.51 22.00 5.92
CA LYS A 24 43.94 23.01 5.03
C LYS A 24 42.60 22.47 4.54
N TYR A 25 41.50 23.06 4.99
CA TYR A 25 40.18 22.86 4.41
C TYR A 25 40.23 23.26 2.92
N ARG A 26 40.12 22.27 2.02
CA ARG A 26 39.71 22.55 0.64
C ARG A 26 38.20 22.71 0.65
N PRO A 27 37.63 23.76 0.01
CA PRO A 27 36.19 23.84 -0.17
C PRO A 27 35.78 22.71 -1.12
N VAL A 28 34.93 21.80 -0.63
CA VAL A 28 34.26 20.83 -1.48
C VAL A 28 33.32 21.62 -2.38
N ILE A 29 33.66 21.69 -3.65
CA ILE A 29 32.76 22.21 -4.69
C ILE A 29 31.65 21.18 -4.83
N SER A 30 30.45 21.55 -4.38
CA SER A 30 29.22 20.78 -4.57
C SER A 30 28.91 20.72 -6.08
N ASN A 31 29.11 19.54 -6.68
CA ASN A 31 28.53 19.21 -7.98
C ASN A 31 27.04 18.93 -7.77
N LYS A 32 26.20 19.83 -8.28
CA LYS A 32 24.73 19.78 -8.21
C LYS A 32 24.13 18.89 -9.31
N ASP A 33 24.56 17.64 -9.43
CA ASP A 33 23.99 16.70 -10.43
C ASP A 33 23.67 15.31 -9.87
N SER A 34 23.67 15.13 -8.55
CA SER A 34 23.09 13.94 -7.92
C SER A 34 21.62 14.19 -7.58
N VAL A 35 20.71 13.55 -8.31
CA VAL A 35 19.30 13.43 -7.91
C VAL A 35 19.26 12.42 -6.77
N ASP A 36 19.23 12.90 -5.52
CA ASP A 36 18.89 12.06 -4.37
C ASP A 36 17.46 11.57 -4.57
N LEU A 37 17.28 10.27 -4.83
CA LEU A 37 15.99 9.62 -4.68
C LEU A 37 15.57 9.82 -3.21
N SER A 38 14.43 10.48 -2.99
CA SER A 38 13.92 10.81 -1.66
C SER A 38 14.02 9.63 -0.68
N SER A 39 14.23 9.90 0.61
CA SER A 39 14.17 8.91 1.71
C SER A 39 12.95 7.97 1.62
N ALA A 40 11.85 8.44 1.03
CA ALA A 40 10.66 7.65 0.70
C ALA A 40 10.93 6.44 -0.22
N ALA A 41 11.84 6.54 -1.19
CA ALA A 41 12.23 5.43 -2.08
C ALA A 41 12.95 4.30 -1.32
N HIS A 42 13.58 4.61 -0.18
CA HIS A 42 14.29 3.63 0.66
C HIS A 42 13.37 2.88 1.64
N GLN A 43 12.09 3.25 1.71
CA GLN A 43 11.09 2.66 2.62
C GLN A 43 10.06 1.78 1.90
N VAL A 44 10.14 1.61 0.58
CA VAL A 44 9.19 0.80 -0.18
C VAL A 44 9.35 -0.66 0.24
N LYS A 45 8.39 -1.16 1.02
CA LYS A 45 8.31 -2.56 1.41
C LYS A 45 7.50 -3.32 0.38
N GLU A 46 8.10 -4.33 -0.22
CA GLU A 46 7.40 -5.26 -1.09
C GLU A 46 6.80 -6.40 -0.26
N ILE A 47 5.54 -6.71 -0.53
CA ILE A 47 4.87 -7.91 -0.01
C ILE A 47 4.41 -8.75 -1.19
N HIS A 48 4.18 -10.03 -0.95
CA HIS A 48 3.42 -10.85 -1.87
C HIS A 48 2.25 -11.55 -1.20
N LEU A 49 1.22 -11.80 -2.00
CA LEU A 49 0.08 -12.66 -1.68
C LEU A 49 0.22 -13.91 -2.53
N ASP A 50 -0.01 -15.07 -1.95
CA ASP A 50 -0.02 -16.34 -2.68
C ASP A 50 -1.30 -17.13 -2.38
N SER A 51 -1.61 -18.11 -3.23
CA SER A 51 -2.84 -18.89 -3.10
C SER A 51 -2.85 -19.86 -1.90
N GLN A 52 -1.69 -20.15 -1.31
CA GLN A 52 -1.52 -21.14 -0.25
C GLN A 52 -1.73 -20.52 1.14
N ASN A 53 -1.29 -19.28 1.33
CA ASN A 53 -1.28 -18.58 2.61
C ASN A 53 -2.54 -17.74 2.80
N LYS A 54 -3.70 -18.41 2.86
CA LYS A 54 -4.99 -17.78 3.13
C LYS A 54 -5.64 -18.29 4.42
N SER A 55 -6.39 -17.41 5.08
CA SER A 55 -7.38 -17.81 6.07
C SER A 55 -8.70 -18.16 5.38
N PRO A 56 -9.49 -19.10 5.93
CA PRO A 56 -10.82 -19.39 5.39
C PRO A 56 -11.71 -18.14 5.41
N LEU A 57 -12.56 -17.99 4.40
CA LEU A 57 -13.59 -16.96 4.39
C LEU A 57 -14.61 -17.26 5.49
N THR A 58 -14.79 -16.30 6.40
CA THR A 58 -15.74 -16.42 7.51
C THR A 58 -16.91 -15.46 7.31
N ALA A 59 -17.98 -15.65 8.07
CA ALA A 59 -19.08 -14.69 8.12
C ALA A 59 -18.59 -13.26 8.48
N SER A 60 -17.61 -13.14 9.37
CA SER A 60 -17.00 -11.85 9.73
C SER A 60 -16.27 -11.21 8.57
N THR A 61 -15.57 -12.03 7.76
CA THR A 61 -14.92 -11.59 6.52
C THR A 61 -15.94 -11.09 5.51
N SER A 62 -17.05 -11.80 5.35
CA SER A 62 -18.16 -11.41 4.47
C SER A 62 -18.81 -10.09 4.88
N VAL A 63 -19.11 -9.90 6.18
CA VAL A 63 -19.61 -8.60 6.69
C VAL A 63 -18.64 -7.48 6.34
N PHE A 64 -17.35 -7.67 6.59
CA PHE A 64 -16.33 -6.66 6.27
C PHE A 64 -16.22 -6.36 4.78
N ALA A 65 -16.23 -7.38 3.91
CA ALA A 65 -16.21 -7.22 2.47
C ALA A 65 -17.44 -6.42 1.97
N ASN A 66 -18.63 -6.75 2.48
CA ASN A 66 -19.87 -6.04 2.14
C ASN A 66 -19.86 -4.58 2.60
N LEU A 67 -19.27 -4.27 3.76
CA LEU A 67 -19.10 -2.88 4.20
C LEU A 67 -18.21 -2.09 3.23
N ILE A 68 -17.10 -2.68 2.77
CA ILE A 68 -16.22 -2.02 1.80
C ILE A 68 -16.92 -1.86 0.46
N GLU A 69 -17.57 -2.89 -0.06
CA GLU A 69 -18.34 -2.82 -1.32
C GLU A 69 -19.38 -1.69 -1.25
N HIS A 70 -20.08 -1.57 -0.12
CA HIS A 70 -21.08 -0.53 0.09
C HIS A 70 -20.49 0.88 0.08
N VAL A 71 -19.35 1.08 0.74
CA VAL A 71 -18.61 2.36 0.74
C VAL A 71 -18.07 2.68 -0.64
N LEU A 72 -17.47 1.72 -1.34
CA LEU A 72 -16.91 1.92 -2.68
C LEU A 72 -18.00 2.23 -3.71
N SER A 73 -19.13 1.52 -3.66
CA SER A 73 -20.28 1.80 -4.54
C SER A 73 -20.80 3.22 -4.35
N HIS A 74 -20.86 3.69 -3.10
CA HIS A 74 -21.24 5.07 -2.80
C HIS A 74 -20.22 6.09 -3.33
N LEU A 75 -18.92 5.84 -3.17
CA LEU A 75 -17.86 6.75 -3.63
C LEU A 75 -17.78 6.85 -5.15
N ILE A 76 -17.94 5.71 -5.85
CA ILE A 76 -17.82 5.63 -7.31
C ILE A 76 -19.13 6.05 -8.00
N ASN A 77 -20.23 6.17 -7.24
CA ASN A 77 -21.58 6.40 -7.76
C ASN A 77 -22.00 5.35 -8.82
N SER A 78 -21.52 4.11 -8.64
CA SER A 78 -21.85 2.97 -9.49
C SER A 78 -22.01 1.73 -8.62
N ASN A 79 -22.72 0.73 -9.11
CA ASN A 79 -22.78 -0.57 -8.46
C ASN A 79 -21.41 -1.25 -8.61
N ALA A 80 -20.52 -1.01 -7.64
CA ALA A 80 -19.24 -1.68 -7.56
C ALA A 80 -19.50 -3.06 -6.97
N HIS A 81 -19.08 -4.11 -7.67
CA HIS A 81 -19.18 -5.48 -7.17
C HIS A 81 -17.79 -5.97 -6.77
N LEU A 82 -17.67 -6.48 -5.55
CA LEU A 82 -16.43 -6.97 -5.01
C LEU A 82 -16.37 -8.49 -5.15
N HIS A 83 -15.55 -8.99 -6.07
CA HIS A 83 -15.40 -10.41 -6.30
C HIS A 83 -14.63 -11.10 -5.18
N SER A 84 -15.06 -12.31 -4.82
CA SER A 84 -14.25 -13.24 -4.03
C SER A 84 -13.33 -14.08 -4.94
N PRO A 85 -12.13 -14.49 -4.48
CA PRO A 85 -11.29 -15.40 -5.27
C PRO A 85 -11.93 -16.76 -5.52
N GLU A 86 -12.79 -17.21 -4.60
CA GLU A 86 -13.62 -18.40 -4.75
C GLU A 86 -14.54 -18.30 -5.98
N GLU A 87 -15.24 -17.18 -6.16
CA GLU A 87 -16.05 -16.94 -7.36
C GLU A 87 -15.21 -17.01 -8.64
N LEU A 88 -13.97 -16.56 -8.59
CA LEU A 88 -13.07 -16.54 -9.75
C LEU A 88 -12.34 -17.88 -9.97
N ASN A 89 -12.59 -18.90 -9.15
CA ASN A 89 -11.90 -20.19 -9.16
C ASN A 89 -10.37 -20.08 -9.01
N LEU A 90 -9.90 -19.05 -8.30
CA LEU A 90 -8.48 -18.81 -8.05
C LEU A 90 -7.93 -19.72 -6.94
N ASP A 91 -8.82 -20.24 -6.10
CA ASP A 91 -8.49 -20.99 -4.89
C ASP A 91 -7.82 -22.35 -5.12
N THR A 92 -7.99 -22.91 -6.32
CA THR A 92 -7.42 -24.21 -6.70
C THR A 92 -6.14 -24.07 -7.52
N LYS A 93 -5.71 -22.83 -7.78
CA LYS A 93 -4.62 -22.51 -8.70
C LYS A 93 -3.43 -21.96 -7.92
N ASP A 94 -2.23 -22.18 -8.45
CA ASP A 94 -1.02 -21.60 -7.89
C ASP A 94 -0.76 -20.25 -8.56
N TRP A 95 -0.76 -19.19 -7.77
CA TRP A 95 -0.53 -17.82 -8.24
C TRP A 95 0.13 -17.01 -7.14
N LYS A 96 0.82 -15.94 -7.55
CA LYS A 96 1.45 -14.97 -6.67
C LYS A 96 1.20 -13.56 -7.18
N LEU A 97 0.88 -12.65 -6.27
CA LEU A 97 0.72 -11.23 -6.53
C LEU A 97 1.73 -10.46 -5.70
N PHE A 98 2.47 -9.56 -6.35
CA PHE A 98 3.44 -8.70 -5.69
C PHE A 98 2.84 -7.30 -5.55
N LEU A 99 2.96 -6.71 -4.36
CA LEU A 99 2.40 -5.40 -4.04
C LEU A 99 3.42 -4.57 -3.27
N GLN A 100 3.46 -3.28 -3.56
CA GLN A 100 4.21 -2.32 -2.77
C GLN A 100 3.33 -1.76 -1.66
N VAL A 101 3.80 -1.82 -0.42
CA VAL A 101 3.07 -1.30 0.74
C VAL A 101 3.35 0.19 0.89
N PRO A 102 2.32 1.04 0.97
CA PRO A 102 2.51 2.47 1.17
C PRO A 102 3.10 2.78 2.56
N PRO A 103 3.79 3.91 2.74
CA PRO A 103 4.35 4.30 4.02
C PRO A 103 3.24 4.52 5.07
N MET A 104 3.49 4.06 6.30
CA MET A 104 2.54 4.20 7.43
C MET A 104 2.35 5.66 7.85
N THR A 105 3.41 6.46 7.75
CA THR A 105 3.46 7.85 8.21
C THR A 105 3.99 8.73 7.09
N LYS A 106 3.36 9.89 6.85
CA LYS A 106 4.02 10.93 6.07
C LYS A 106 5.28 11.35 6.82
N GLU A 107 6.45 11.20 6.20
CA GLU A 107 7.64 11.84 6.72
C GLU A 107 7.34 13.33 6.79
N LYS A 108 7.36 13.89 8.01
CA LYS A 108 7.41 15.34 8.16
C LYS A 108 8.77 15.72 7.61
N ASP A 109 8.77 16.33 6.43
CA ASP A 109 9.96 16.95 5.87
C ASP A 109 10.42 18.00 6.90
N ASN A 110 11.36 17.63 7.78
CA ASN A 110 12.06 18.54 8.66
C ASN A 110 13.06 19.32 7.80
N LYS A 111 12.55 20.07 6.83
CA LYS A 111 13.35 21.01 6.04
C LYS A 111 13.23 22.38 6.66
N SER A 112 14.08 22.60 7.67
CA SER A 112 14.55 23.93 8.01
C SER A 112 15.58 24.40 6.98
N VAL A 113 15.16 24.61 5.72
CA VAL A 113 15.89 25.49 4.79
C VAL A 113 14.87 26.17 3.89
N GLU A 114 14.71 27.45 4.18
CA GLU A 114 13.84 28.43 3.55
C GLU A 114 14.25 28.65 2.08
N TYR A 115 13.41 28.21 1.16
CA TYR A 115 13.31 28.80 -0.18
C TYR A 115 11.83 29.04 -0.45
N VAL A 116 11.41 30.29 -0.34
CA VAL A 116 10.02 30.70 -0.51
C VAL A 116 9.69 30.65 -2.00
N ALA A 117 9.08 29.54 -2.43
CA ALA A 117 8.34 29.48 -3.69
C ALA A 117 7.00 30.23 -3.51
N PRO A 118 6.49 30.91 -4.55
CA PRO A 118 5.30 31.76 -4.44
C PRO A 118 4.09 30.94 -4.02
N GLU A 119 3.21 31.55 -3.22
CA GLU A 119 2.01 30.97 -2.61
C GLU A 119 1.23 30.08 -3.58
N VAL A 120 1.50 28.78 -3.51
CA VAL A 120 0.57 27.78 -4.02
C VAL A 120 -0.65 27.86 -3.11
N LEU A 121 -1.80 28.25 -3.66
CA LEU A 121 -3.11 28.17 -3.00
C LEU A 121 -3.17 26.89 -2.16
N GLN A 122 -2.97 27.01 -0.86
CA GLN A 122 -2.91 25.87 0.04
C GLN A 122 -4.30 25.27 0.05
N ARG A 123 -4.50 24.19 -0.70
CA ARG A 123 -5.70 23.37 -0.57
C ARG A 123 -5.82 22.98 0.91
N PRO A 124 -7.02 23.06 1.52
CA PRO A 124 -7.19 22.61 2.89
C PRO A 124 -6.71 21.17 3.01
N PRO A 125 -6.17 20.73 4.16
CA PRO A 125 -5.65 19.38 4.29
C PRO A 125 -6.74 18.34 3.99
N ALA A 126 -6.34 17.23 3.34
CA ALA A 126 -7.25 16.12 3.07
C ALA A 126 -7.85 15.61 4.38
N LYS A 127 -9.18 15.61 4.49
CA LYS A 127 -9.87 15.10 5.68
C LYS A 127 -10.04 13.60 5.60
N GLN A 128 -10.20 12.97 6.75
CA GLN A 128 -10.69 11.60 6.84
C GLN A 128 -12.21 11.61 6.72
N LEU A 129 -12.76 10.62 6.02
CA LEU A 129 -14.20 10.45 5.84
C LEU A 129 -14.68 9.33 6.75
N ILE A 130 -15.84 9.52 7.38
CA ILE A 130 -16.49 8.57 8.26
C ILE A 130 -17.78 8.13 7.59
N PHE A 131 -17.96 6.83 7.40
CA PHE A 131 -19.17 6.23 6.85
C PHE A 131 -19.91 5.49 7.95
N HIS A 132 -21.12 5.95 8.26
CA HIS A 132 -22.06 5.31 9.17
C HIS A 132 -22.98 4.41 8.37
N ILE A 133 -22.98 3.11 8.68
CA ILE A 133 -23.67 2.08 7.91
C ILE A 133 -24.59 1.32 8.85
N PRO A 134 -25.92 1.51 8.75
CA PRO A 134 -26.87 0.70 9.50
C PRO A 134 -26.93 -0.71 8.90
N VAL A 135 -26.35 -1.69 9.59
CA VAL A 135 -26.31 -3.09 9.16
C VAL A 135 -27.51 -3.83 9.75
N LYS A 136 -28.45 -4.20 8.89
CA LYS A 136 -29.68 -4.90 9.27
C LYS A 136 -29.47 -6.43 9.29
N PRO A 137 -29.64 -7.09 10.46
CA PRO A 137 -29.66 -8.54 10.56
C PRO A 137 -30.88 -9.18 9.87
N SER A 138 -30.89 -10.51 9.81
CA SER A 138 -32.00 -11.30 9.25
C SER A 138 -33.35 -11.03 9.94
N TYR A 139 -33.33 -10.70 11.24
CA TYR A 139 -34.46 -10.21 12.03
C TYR A 139 -33.96 -9.19 13.05
N GLY A 140 -34.84 -8.36 13.62
CA GLY A 140 -34.46 -7.39 14.67
C GLY A 140 -34.06 -6.01 14.16
N ILE A 141 -33.37 -5.25 15.02
CA ILE A 141 -32.97 -3.86 14.75
C ILE A 141 -31.59 -3.79 14.08
N PRO A 142 -31.32 -2.78 13.24
CA PRO A 142 -29.99 -2.57 12.67
C PRO A 142 -28.93 -2.27 13.73
N VAL A 143 -27.72 -2.78 13.52
CA VAL A 143 -26.51 -2.45 14.27
C VAL A 143 -25.71 -1.44 13.46
N GLU A 144 -25.31 -0.32 14.07
CA GLU A 144 -24.48 0.67 13.40
C GLU A 144 -23.03 0.17 13.29
N MET A 145 -22.50 0.18 12.07
CA MET A 145 -21.09 -0.08 11.79
C MET A 145 -20.48 1.13 11.08
N THR A 146 -19.23 1.41 11.41
CA THR A 146 -18.51 2.62 10.97
C THR A 146 -17.24 2.25 10.22
N VAL A 147 -17.05 2.87 9.06
CA VAL A 147 -15.82 2.76 8.27
C VAL A 147 -15.15 4.13 8.20
N LEU A 148 -13.99 4.25 8.81
CA LEU A 148 -13.09 5.40 8.69
C LEU A 148 -12.22 5.21 7.45
N LEU A 149 -12.35 6.11 6.48
CA LEU A 149 -11.59 6.14 5.25
C LEU A 149 -10.56 7.29 5.31
N SER A 150 -9.29 6.96 5.12
CA SER A 150 -8.20 7.94 5.04
C SER A 150 -7.53 7.89 3.66
N PRO A 151 -6.98 9.01 3.17
CA PRO A 151 -6.05 8.93 2.05
C PRO A 151 -4.82 8.13 2.52
N HIS A 152 -4.28 7.29 1.64
CA HIS A 152 -2.96 6.71 1.90
C HIS A 152 -1.88 7.81 1.86
N ASN A 153 -0.74 7.51 2.48
CA ASN A 153 0.36 8.46 2.63
C ASN A 153 1.43 8.35 1.53
N GLY A 154 1.29 7.39 0.61
CA GLY A 154 2.24 7.14 -0.49
C GLY A 154 2.08 8.07 -1.68
N SER A 155 0.84 8.47 -2.01
CA SER A 155 0.59 9.32 -3.17
C SER A 155 1.05 10.76 -2.98
N PRO A 156 1.49 11.41 -4.07
CA PRO A 156 1.81 12.83 -4.07
C PRO A 156 0.59 13.71 -3.76
N GLU A 157 -0.60 13.29 -4.18
CA GLU A 157 -1.85 14.02 -3.95
C GLU A 157 -2.97 13.09 -3.45
N ALA A 158 -3.78 13.57 -2.50
CA ALA A 158 -4.95 12.82 -2.06
C ALA A 158 -6.09 12.94 -3.11
N PRO A 159 -6.89 11.89 -3.31
CA PRO A 159 -8.07 11.96 -4.18
C PRO A 159 -9.03 13.09 -3.80
N SER A 160 -9.67 13.70 -4.80
CA SER A 160 -10.59 14.85 -4.65
C SER A 160 -11.75 14.60 -3.68
N ILE A 161 -12.16 13.34 -3.52
CA ILE A 161 -13.20 12.89 -2.57
C ILE A 161 -12.87 13.30 -1.12
N PHE A 162 -11.59 13.34 -0.75
CA PHE A 162 -11.15 13.74 0.59
C PHE A 162 -11.23 15.23 0.84
N TYR A 163 -11.58 16.04 -0.17
CA TYR A 163 -11.79 17.47 -0.02
C TYR A 163 -13.26 17.82 -0.21
N THR A 164 -13.91 17.18 -1.18
CA THR A 164 -15.26 17.51 -1.66
C THR A 164 -16.38 16.83 -0.86
N SER A 165 -16.23 15.54 -0.49
CA SER A 165 -17.30 14.79 0.20
C SER A 165 -17.52 15.29 1.63
N PRO A 166 -18.72 15.20 2.22
CA PRO A 166 -18.93 15.48 3.65
C PRO A 166 -17.98 14.65 4.54
N LYS A 167 -17.58 15.19 5.70
CA LYS A 167 -16.71 14.45 6.64
C LYS A 167 -17.40 13.20 7.17
N GLU A 168 -18.68 13.31 7.51
CA GLU A 168 -19.52 12.21 7.97
C GLU A 168 -20.58 11.93 6.92
N ASN A 169 -20.74 10.66 6.56
CA ASN A 169 -21.64 10.20 5.52
C ASN A 169 -22.49 9.06 6.07
N TRP A 170 -23.81 9.19 5.95
CA TRP A 170 -24.76 8.14 6.33
C TRP A 170 -25.14 7.35 5.09
N LEU A 171 -24.78 6.07 5.08
CA LEU A 171 -25.09 5.19 3.96
C LEU A 171 -26.46 4.51 4.16
N PRO A 172 -27.09 4.04 3.06
CA PRO A 172 -28.30 3.24 3.15
C PRO A 172 -28.12 1.97 4.00
N VAL A 173 -29.25 1.37 4.38
CA VAL A 173 -29.25 0.13 5.17
C VAL A 173 -28.63 -1.02 4.39
N LEU A 174 -27.55 -1.59 4.93
CA LEU A 174 -26.92 -2.81 4.43
C LEU A 174 -27.59 -4.02 5.05
N ARG A 175 -28.27 -4.85 4.25
CA ARG A 175 -28.95 -6.06 4.74
C ARG A 175 -27.99 -7.24 4.71
N THR A 176 -28.03 -8.06 5.76
CA THR A 176 -27.21 -9.27 5.85
C THR A 176 -28.09 -10.48 6.22
N PRO A 177 -27.69 -11.70 5.83
CA PRO A 177 -28.39 -12.92 6.24
C PRO A 177 -28.09 -13.32 7.69
N TYR A 178 -27.19 -12.61 8.38
CA TYR A 178 -26.69 -13.00 9.69
C TYR A 178 -27.66 -12.61 10.81
N PRO A 179 -27.74 -13.41 11.88
CA PRO A 179 -28.61 -13.11 13.01
C PRO A 179 -28.00 -12.00 13.90
N PRO A 180 -28.82 -11.29 14.69
CA PRO A 180 -28.36 -10.19 15.55
C PRO A 180 -27.22 -10.58 16.50
N GLU A 181 -27.31 -11.76 17.11
CA GLU A 181 -26.37 -12.23 18.14
C GLU A 181 -24.96 -12.39 17.55
N PHE A 182 -24.88 -12.70 16.25
CA PHE A 182 -23.62 -12.72 15.52
C PHE A 182 -23.11 -11.29 15.26
N LEU A 183 -23.97 -10.38 14.79
CA LEU A 183 -23.58 -9.00 14.46
C LEU A 183 -23.09 -8.22 15.69
N GLU A 184 -23.69 -8.45 16.86
CA GLU A 184 -23.29 -7.83 18.13
C GLU A 184 -21.86 -8.19 18.57
N GLN A 185 -21.33 -9.32 18.11
CA GLN A 185 -19.97 -9.78 18.41
C GLN A 185 -18.94 -9.26 17.39
N GLN A 186 -19.38 -8.59 16.33
CA GLN A 186 -18.48 -8.14 15.27
C GLN A 186 -17.76 -6.84 15.64
N ILE A 187 -16.62 -6.63 14.97
CA ILE A 187 -15.96 -5.33 14.98
C ILE A 187 -16.90 -4.36 14.26
N THR A 188 -17.30 -3.29 14.96
CA THR A 188 -18.17 -2.25 14.41
C THR A 188 -17.40 -1.06 13.85
N HIS A 189 -16.09 -0.99 14.05
CA HIS A 189 -15.27 0.15 13.62
C HIS A 189 -14.06 -0.33 12.82
N TYR A 190 -14.00 0.06 11.55
CA TYR A 190 -12.91 -0.28 10.65
C TYR A 190 -12.15 0.98 10.21
N HIS A 191 -10.83 0.89 10.13
CA HIS A 191 -9.99 1.92 9.53
C HIS A 191 -9.35 1.38 8.26
N ILE A 192 -9.64 2.05 7.15
CA ILE A 192 -9.11 1.71 5.83
C ILE A 192 -8.44 2.93 5.19
N LEU A 193 -7.41 2.68 4.40
CA LEU A 193 -6.70 3.66 3.61
C LEU A 193 -6.99 3.39 2.13
N LEU A 194 -7.27 4.45 1.39
CA LEU A 194 -7.52 4.40 -0.05
C LEU A 194 -6.30 4.90 -0.81
N ASP A 195 -5.89 4.05 -1.74
CA ASP A 195 -4.75 4.22 -2.62
C ASP A 195 -5.23 4.05 -4.07
N GLN A 196 -4.89 5.03 -4.90
CA GLN A 196 -5.32 5.15 -6.31
C GLN A 196 -4.09 5.26 -7.23
N ASP A 197 -2.91 4.93 -6.71
CA ASP A 197 -1.62 4.99 -7.41
C ASP A 197 -1.11 3.58 -7.73
N GLY A 198 -2.01 2.58 -7.72
CA GLY A 198 -1.68 1.25 -8.18
C GLY A 198 -1.67 1.15 -9.69
N GLU A 199 -1.02 0.10 -10.19
CA GLU A 199 -1.02 -0.20 -11.63
C GLU A 199 -2.44 -0.62 -12.08
N PRO A 200 -2.95 -0.11 -13.21
CA PRO A 200 -4.26 -0.47 -13.76
C PRO A 200 -4.46 -1.97 -14.02
N ASP A 201 -3.37 -2.70 -14.24
CA ASP A 201 -3.31 -4.13 -14.51
C ASP A 201 -2.64 -4.92 -13.36
N GLN A 202 -2.69 -4.41 -12.13
CA GLN A 202 -2.04 -5.05 -10.97
C GLN A 202 -2.50 -6.48 -10.67
N LEU A 203 -3.64 -6.90 -11.23
CA LEU A 203 -4.16 -8.27 -11.12
C LEU A 203 -3.81 -9.15 -12.33
N SER A 204 -2.99 -8.66 -13.26
CA SER A 204 -2.60 -9.39 -14.48
C SER A 204 -2.00 -10.78 -14.26
N PRO A 205 -1.27 -11.07 -13.16
CA PRO A 205 -0.82 -12.44 -12.88
C PRO A 205 -1.98 -13.43 -12.70
N LEU A 206 -3.20 -12.96 -12.39
CA LEU A 206 -4.38 -13.80 -12.21
C LEU A 206 -5.13 -14.09 -13.51
N TYR A 207 -4.95 -13.31 -14.58
CA TYR A 207 -5.79 -13.41 -15.79
C TYR A 207 -5.73 -14.79 -16.43
N THR A 208 -4.56 -15.43 -16.40
CA THR A 208 -4.34 -16.79 -16.91
C THR A 208 -5.10 -17.85 -16.09
N HIS A 209 -5.46 -17.52 -14.86
CA HIS A 209 -6.11 -18.37 -13.88
C HIS A 209 -7.61 -18.10 -13.76
N ILE A 210 -8.14 -17.02 -14.32
CA ILE A 210 -9.58 -16.71 -14.26
C ILE A 210 -10.26 -17.32 -15.48
N ASN A 211 -11.54 -17.71 -15.34
CA ASN A 211 -12.33 -18.08 -16.50
C ASN A 211 -12.48 -16.84 -17.40
N GLN A 212 -12.06 -16.91 -18.66
CA GLN A 212 -12.08 -15.79 -19.61
C GLN A 212 -13.47 -15.15 -19.75
N SER A 213 -14.56 -15.88 -19.46
CA SER A 213 -15.92 -15.32 -19.44
C SER A 213 -16.19 -14.31 -18.31
N LYS A 214 -15.33 -14.29 -17.27
CA LYS A 214 -15.42 -13.35 -16.14
C LYS A 214 -14.44 -12.18 -16.25
N VAL A 215 -13.50 -12.27 -17.19
CA VAL A 215 -12.62 -11.17 -17.54
C VAL A 215 -13.41 -10.25 -18.47
N MET A 216 -13.72 -9.05 -17.99
CA MET A 216 -14.43 -8.06 -18.78
C MET A 216 -13.42 -7.03 -19.31
N GLY A 217 -13.67 -6.43 -20.47
CA GLY A 217 -12.75 -5.41 -21.01
C GLY A 217 -12.82 -4.11 -20.20
N GLU A 218 -11.81 -3.24 -20.36
CA GLU A 218 -11.68 -1.96 -19.63
C GLU A 218 -12.95 -1.10 -19.68
N ASP A 219 -13.68 -1.14 -20.80
CA ASP A 219 -14.95 -0.40 -20.99
C ASP A 219 -16.08 -0.81 -20.04
N SER A 220 -15.92 -1.92 -19.32
CA SER A 220 -16.97 -2.50 -18.47
C SER A 220 -16.98 -1.95 -17.06
N PHE A 221 -15.91 -1.29 -16.63
CA PHE A 221 -15.71 -0.83 -15.27
C PHE A 221 -15.45 0.67 -15.22
N SER A 222 -15.75 1.28 -14.07
CA SER A 222 -15.47 2.69 -13.85
C SER A 222 -13.95 2.92 -13.78
N PRO A 223 -13.38 3.94 -14.45
CA PRO A 223 -11.96 4.26 -14.35
C PRO A 223 -11.46 4.49 -12.91
N HIS A 224 -12.37 4.79 -11.98
CA HIS A 224 -12.07 4.92 -10.55
C HIS A 224 -11.71 3.61 -9.85
N THR A 225 -11.88 2.45 -10.50
CA THR A 225 -11.44 1.16 -9.98
C THR A 225 -10.03 0.78 -10.44
N PHE A 226 -9.50 1.41 -11.50
CA PHE A 226 -8.23 1.01 -12.09
C PHE A 226 -7.09 1.42 -11.15
N GLY A 227 -6.27 0.44 -10.75
CA GLY A 227 -5.19 0.71 -9.81
C GLY A 227 -5.64 0.98 -8.38
N LEU A 228 -6.94 0.87 -8.07
CA LEU A 228 -7.44 1.07 -6.72
C LEU A 228 -6.88 0.01 -5.77
N ARG A 229 -6.41 0.43 -4.60
CA ARG A 229 -5.96 -0.43 -3.51
C ARG A 229 -6.59 0.05 -2.21
N ILE A 230 -7.21 -0.86 -1.48
CA ILE A 230 -7.74 -0.60 -0.15
C ILE A 230 -6.91 -1.37 0.86
N TRP A 231 -6.35 -0.63 1.81
CA TRP A 231 -5.52 -1.17 2.88
C TRP A 231 -6.25 -1.07 4.21
N ARG A 232 -6.31 -2.13 4.99
CA ARG A 232 -6.78 -2.09 6.37
C ARG A 232 -5.63 -1.73 7.30
N ALA A 233 -5.81 -0.68 8.08
CA ALA A 233 -4.92 -0.31 9.16
C ALA A 233 -5.35 -0.99 10.46
N LYS A 234 -4.45 -1.77 11.06
CA LYS A 234 -4.66 -2.38 12.39
C LYS A 234 -3.33 -2.52 13.09
N ASN A 235 -3.22 -2.11 14.35
CA ASN A 235 -2.00 -2.31 15.16
C ASN A 235 -0.70 -1.84 14.46
N ASN A 236 -0.76 -0.69 13.77
CA ASN A 236 0.36 -0.13 13.01
C ASN A 236 0.85 -1.01 11.84
N THR A 237 0.02 -1.93 11.35
CA THR A 237 0.27 -2.68 10.11
C THR A 237 -0.79 -2.34 9.06
N LEU A 238 -0.38 -2.31 7.80
CA LEU A 238 -1.27 -2.22 6.65
C LEU A 238 -1.36 -3.59 5.99
N THR A 239 -2.59 -4.02 5.74
CA THR A 239 -2.89 -5.26 5.05
C THR A 239 -3.76 -4.95 3.84
N PRO A 240 -3.43 -5.44 2.64
CA PRO A 240 -4.26 -5.23 1.47
C PRO A 240 -5.58 -5.98 1.65
N VAL A 241 -6.69 -5.34 1.27
CA VAL A 241 -8.03 -5.91 1.42
C VAL A 241 -8.77 -5.96 0.10
N VAL A 242 -8.65 -4.92 -0.71
CA VAL A 242 -9.26 -4.87 -2.05
C VAL A 242 -8.22 -4.37 -3.03
N LEU A 243 -8.17 -5.01 -4.19
CA LEU A 243 -7.38 -4.60 -5.35
C LEU A 243 -8.32 -4.38 -6.52
N GLY A 244 -8.12 -3.29 -7.25
CA GLY A 244 -8.93 -2.90 -8.38
C GLY A 244 -8.12 -2.90 -9.67
N ASP A 245 -8.71 -3.40 -10.74
CA ASP A 245 -8.06 -3.53 -12.04
C ASP A 245 -9.10 -3.35 -13.16
N SER A 246 -8.60 -3.00 -14.34
CA SER A 246 -9.37 -2.79 -15.55
C SER A 246 -10.07 -4.03 -16.11
N GLN A 247 -9.63 -5.25 -15.79
CA GLN A 247 -10.17 -6.48 -16.35
C GLN A 247 -11.08 -7.29 -15.42
N ILE A 248 -10.83 -7.24 -14.12
CA ILE A 248 -11.62 -7.96 -13.09
C ILE A 248 -12.57 -6.99 -12.36
N GLY A 249 -12.28 -5.69 -12.36
CA GLY A 249 -13.02 -4.71 -11.58
C GLY A 249 -12.45 -4.62 -10.16
N LEU A 250 -13.08 -5.28 -9.17
CA LEU A 250 -12.62 -5.28 -7.78
C LEU A 250 -12.50 -6.71 -7.24
N LEU A 251 -11.37 -7.02 -6.61
CA LEU A 251 -11.08 -8.32 -6.00
C LEU A 251 -10.83 -8.17 -4.50
N PHE A 252 -11.53 -8.97 -3.70
CA PHE A 252 -11.28 -9.09 -2.27
C PHE A 252 -10.08 -10.00 -1.99
N VAL A 253 -9.05 -9.43 -1.37
CA VAL A 253 -7.81 -10.14 -0.99
C VAL A 253 -7.57 -10.15 0.53
N GLY A 254 -8.47 -9.60 1.33
CA GLY A 254 -8.29 -9.41 2.78
C GLY A 254 -8.20 -10.67 3.64
N HIS A 255 -8.29 -11.86 3.04
CA HIS A 255 -8.11 -13.16 3.71
C HIS A 255 -6.78 -13.83 3.34
N PHE A 256 -6.02 -13.29 2.39
CA PHE A 256 -4.63 -13.69 2.17
C PHE A 256 -3.73 -13.02 3.20
N LYS A 257 -2.77 -13.79 3.73
CA LYS A 257 -1.77 -13.26 4.64
C LYS A 257 -0.64 -12.65 3.81
N PRO A 258 -0.34 -11.36 3.98
CA PRO A 258 0.82 -10.75 3.34
C PRO A 258 2.11 -11.41 3.82
N ILE A 259 2.97 -11.75 2.87
CA ILE A 259 4.31 -12.28 3.14
C ILE A 259 5.28 -11.19 2.73
N GLU A 260 6.11 -10.74 3.67
CA GLU A 260 7.16 -9.77 3.37
C GLU A 260 8.10 -10.38 2.32
N GLY A 261 8.34 -9.63 1.22
CA GLY A 261 9.42 -9.96 0.30
C GLY A 261 10.74 -9.95 1.08
N ASN A 262 11.73 -10.75 0.64
CA ASN A 262 13.03 -10.77 1.30
C ASN A 262 13.49 -9.33 1.57
N PRO A 263 13.74 -8.94 2.83
CA PRO A 263 14.26 -7.61 3.09
C PRO A 263 15.54 -7.49 2.28
N ILE A 264 15.66 -6.43 1.46
CA ILE A 264 16.91 -6.08 0.79
C ILE A 264 17.99 -6.22 1.87
N SER A 265 18.90 -7.18 1.69
CA SER A 265 19.83 -7.55 2.75
C SER A 265 20.63 -6.30 3.13
N GLU A 266 21.04 -6.17 4.39
CA GLU A 266 21.88 -5.03 4.78
C GLU A 266 23.13 -4.92 3.90
N GLU A 267 23.62 -6.03 3.35
CA GLU A 267 24.71 -6.06 2.38
C GLU A 267 24.32 -5.48 1.01
N GLU A 268 23.12 -5.71 0.53
CA GLU A 268 22.61 -5.16 -0.72
C GLU A 268 22.24 -3.67 -0.57
N ARG A 269 21.73 -3.29 0.60
CA ARG A 269 21.54 -1.90 1.04
C ARG A 269 22.87 -1.17 1.17
N ALA A 270 23.87 -1.81 1.76
CA ALA A 270 25.23 -1.29 1.90
C ALA A 270 25.98 -1.24 0.57
N ARG A 271 25.71 -2.16 -0.38
CA ARG A 271 26.25 -2.12 -1.74
C ARG A 271 25.60 -1.03 -2.58
N GLN A 272 24.29 -0.82 -2.46
CA GLN A 272 23.61 0.29 -3.13
C GLN A 272 24.07 1.64 -2.57
N ALA A 273 24.20 1.75 -1.24
CA ALA A 273 24.81 2.91 -0.60
C ALA A 273 26.28 3.09 -0.99
N SER A 274 27.10 2.02 -1.00
CA SER A 274 28.52 2.15 -1.34
C SER A 274 28.75 2.44 -2.83
N ASN A 275 27.91 1.92 -3.73
CA ASN A 275 27.95 2.23 -5.17
C ASN A 275 27.55 3.68 -5.47
N LEU A 276 26.78 4.33 -4.58
CA LEU A 276 26.53 5.78 -4.62
C LEU A 276 27.75 6.60 -4.13
N TYR A 277 28.60 6.03 -3.27
CA TYR A 277 29.82 6.67 -2.75
C TYR A 277 31.10 6.33 -3.53
N THR A 278 31.09 5.35 -4.44
CA THR A 278 32.31 4.84 -5.12
C THR A 278 32.41 5.15 -6.62
N LYS A 279 31.52 5.98 -7.19
CA LYS A 279 31.84 6.68 -8.45
C LYS A 279 32.28 8.11 -8.17
N ALA A 280 33.54 8.25 -7.81
CA ALA A 280 34.37 9.43 -8.01
C ALA A 280 35.74 8.98 -8.53
#